data_AF-A0A1V9GTJ6-F1
#
_entry.id   AF-A0A1V9GTJ6-F1
#
_cell.length_a   1.000
_cell.length_b   1.000
_cell.length_c   1.000
_cell.angle_alpha   90.00
_cell.angle_beta   90.00
_cell.angle_gamma   90.00
#
_symmetry.space_group_name_H-M   'P 1'
#
loop_
_entity.id
_entity.type
_entity.pdbx_description
1 polymer ?
#
loop_
_entity_poly.entity_id
_entity_poly.type
_entity_poly.pdbx_seq_one_letter_code
_entity_poly.pdbx_strand_id
1 'polypeptide(L)'
;MDALEACVDGLWSDLKEDEHFPSKRPLLAHYTSLSTMESIFRGEEIWMSHPFLMNDDEELKWGIVEGVKIIRTNDSLASQFGSVSNYAAFLEAVENARDSEGSTNALDTYVACFCQHQKDDRDGLLSMWRAYGADGGGVAIVFDTNKLLEDDDSPLIIAPVRYATTEERYAWMDWALSICSKAVTGFGPNANDVSIGQIASAYFQRLRYFAIFTKHAAF
;
A
#
# COMPACT_ATOMS: atom_id res chain seq x y z
N MET A 1 15.09 18.38 -13.33
CA MET A 1 14.47 17.34 -12.49
C MET A 1 15.39 16.14 -12.59
N ASP A 2 15.87 15.66 -11.46
CA ASP A 2 16.66 14.43 -11.41
C ASP A 2 15.80 13.27 -11.96
N ALA A 3 16.39 12.31 -12.67
CA ALA A 3 15.60 11.19 -13.22
C ALA A 3 14.99 10.33 -12.10
N LEU A 4 15.62 10.31 -10.92
CA LEU A 4 15.06 9.72 -9.71
C LEU A 4 13.82 10.49 -9.22
N GLU A 5 13.92 11.81 -9.07
CA GLU A 5 12.82 12.69 -8.65
C GLU A 5 11.61 12.54 -9.58
N ALA A 6 11.83 12.60 -10.90
CA ALA A 6 10.77 12.41 -11.89
C ALA A 6 10.15 10.99 -11.83
N CYS A 7 10.95 9.97 -11.50
CA CYS A 7 10.44 8.61 -11.33
C CYS A 7 9.57 8.50 -10.08
N VAL A 8 10.00 9.08 -8.96
CA VAL A 8 9.23 9.12 -7.72
C VAL A 8 7.91 9.84 -7.98
N ASP A 9 7.95 11.07 -8.49
CA ASP A 9 6.74 11.84 -8.80
C ASP A 9 5.79 11.07 -9.73
N GLY A 10 6.35 10.40 -10.75
CA GLY A 10 5.58 9.56 -11.66
C GLY A 10 4.89 8.39 -10.96
N LEU A 11 5.60 7.66 -10.10
CA LEU A 11 5.09 6.49 -9.37
C LEU A 11 3.94 6.85 -8.40
N TRP A 12 3.90 8.08 -7.91
CA TRP A 12 2.89 8.57 -6.99
C TRP A 12 1.77 9.38 -7.67
N SER A 13 1.88 9.62 -8.99
CA SER A 13 0.94 10.46 -9.75
C SER A 13 -0.48 9.89 -9.91
N ASP A 14 -0.70 8.63 -9.55
CA ASP A 14 -2.03 8.01 -9.58
C ASP A 14 -2.88 8.32 -8.34
N LEU A 15 -2.26 8.84 -7.27
CA LEU A 15 -2.97 9.26 -6.07
C LEU A 15 -3.65 10.61 -6.29
N LYS A 16 -4.88 10.75 -5.78
CA LYS A 16 -5.63 11.99 -5.86
C LYS A 16 -5.86 12.55 -4.48
N GLU A 17 -5.28 13.71 -4.20
CA GLU A 17 -5.34 14.35 -2.87
C GLU A 17 -6.77 14.50 -2.33
N ASP A 18 -7.77 14.70 -3.20
CA ASP A 18 -9.18 14.87 -2.80
C ASP A 18 -9.88 13.57 -2.36
N GLU A 19 -9.23 12.41 -2.53
CA GLU A 19 -9.74 11.11 -2.10
C GLU A 19 -9.19 10.67 -0.73
N HIS A 20 -8.17 11.34 -0.21
CA HIS A 20 -7.40 10.91 0.97
C HIS A 20 -7.45 11.94 2.13
N PHE A 21 -7.18 11.48 3.36
CA PHE A 21 -6.85 12.40 4.45
C PHE A 21 -5.54 13.12 4.10
N PRO A 22 -5.38 14.42 4.38
CA PRO A 22 -6.23 15.29 5.21
C PRO A 22 -7.37 15.99 4.46
N SER A 23 -7.36 16.01 3.12
CA SER A 23 -8.36 16.70 2.30
C SER A 23 -9.77 16.11 2.47
N LYS A 24 -9.86 14.79 2.67
CA LYS A 24 -11.09 14.06 2.92
C LYS A 24 -11.12 13.53 4.35
N ARG A 25 -12.18 13.89 5.09
CA ARG A 25 -12.35 13.58 6.52
C ARG A 25 -13.68 12.86 6.80
N PRO A 26 -13.80 11.58 6.41
CA PRO A 26 -15.02 10.79 6.62
C PRO A 26 -15.17 10.35 8.08
N LEU A 27 -16.38 9.96 8.49
CA LEU A 27 -16.53 9.16 9.71
C LEU A 27 -15.99 7.76 9.46
N LEU A 28 -15.23 7.22 10.41
CA LEU A 28 -14.61 5.90 10.30
C LEU A 28 -15.05 5.01 11.46
N ALA A 29 -15.68 3.88 11.15
CA ALA A 29 -16.11 2.89 12.12
C ALA A 29 -15.05 1.79 12.28
N HIS A 30 -14.68 1.50 13.53
CA HIS A 30 -13.88 0.34 13.92
C HIS A 30 -14.79 -0.69 14.59
N TYR A 31 -15.00 -1.83 13.92
CA TYR A 31 -15.78 -2.94 14.45
C TYR A 31 -14.88 -3.84 15.25
N THR A 32 -15.23 -4.11 16.51
CA THR A 32 -14.36 -4.85 17.43
C THR A 32 -15.15 -5.46 18.58
N SER A 33 -14.47 -6.25 19.40
CA SER A 33 -15.07 -6.85 20.60
C SER A 33 -15.22 -5.81 21.73
N LEU A 34 -16.14 -6.07 22.68
CA LEU A 34 -16.31 -5.20 23.85
C LEU A 34 -15.01 -5.08 24.68
N SER A 35 -14.26 -6.16 24.86
CA SER A 35 -13.01 -6.14 25.63
C SER A 35 -11.91 -5.32 24.93
N THR A 36 -11.88 -5.32 23.60
CA THR A 36 -10.98 -4.46 22.82
C THR A 36 -11.38 -2.99 22.96
N MET A 37 -12.68 -2.67 22.90
CA MET A 37 -13.16 -1.30 23.15
C MET A 37 -12.76 -0.81 24.56
N GLU A 38 -12.94 -1.64 25.59
CA GLU A 38 -12.52 -1.30 26.96
C GLU A 38 -11.02 -1.02 27.05
N SER A 39 -10.20 -1.79 26.31
CA SER A 39 -8.75 -1.58 26.24
C SER A 39 -8.40 -0.26 25.54
N ILE A 40 -9.06 0.05 24.41
CA ILE A 40 -8.87 1.31 23.68
C ILE A 40 -9.22 2.51 24.58
N PHE A 41 -10.35 2.47 25.28
CA PHE A 41 -10.79 3.59 26.12
C PHE A 41 -9.94 3.74 27.39
N ARG A 42 -9.44 2.64 27.96
CA ARG A 42 -8.56 2.69 29.12
C ARG A 42 -7.17 3.18 28.76
N GLY A 43 -6.65 2.76 27.62
CA GLY A 43 -5.32 3.15 27.13
C GLY A 43 -5.30 4.49 26.41
N GLU A 44 -6.47 5.00 25.99
CA GLU A 44 -6.60 6.18 25.11
C GLU A 44 -5.79 6.03 23.81
N GLU A 45 -5.66 4.80 23.33
CA GLU A 45 -4.81 4.44 22.19
C GLU A 45 -5.41 3.31 21.36
N ILE A 46 -5.06 3.26 20.08
CA ILE A 46 -5.38 2.14 19.19
C ILE A 46 -4.08 1.44 18.84
N TRP A 47 -4.01 0.15 19.12
CA TRP A 47 -2.88 -0.67 18.71
C TRP A 47 -3.07 -1.14 17.29
N MET A 48 -2.05 -0.92 16.47
CA MET A 48 -2.01 -1.40 15.10
C MET A 48 -1.35 -2.79 15.06
N SER A 49 -1.74 -3.61 14.09
CA SER A 49 -1.21 -4.97 13.93
C SER A 49 -0.24 -5.03 12.76
N HIS A 50 0.74 -5.93 12.85
CA HIS A 50 1.60 -6.22 11.72
C HIS A 50 0.73 -6.80 10.57
N PRO A 51 0.86 -6.33 9.30
CA PRO A 51 0.01 -6.77 8.19
C PRO A 51 -0.06 -8.27 7.95
N PHE A 52 1.05 -9.00 8.12
CA PHE A 52 1.07 -10.47 8.05
C PHE A 52 0.32 -11.21 9.18
N LEU A 53 -0.21 -10.50 10.16
CA LEU A 53 -1.05 -11.05 11.23
C LEU A 53 -2.53 -10.69 11.05
N MET A 54 -2.87 -10.00 9.96
CA MET A 54 -4.24 -9.64 9.64
C MET A 54 -4.98 -10.81 8.97
N ASN A 55 -6.32 -10.75 8.99
CA ASN A 55 -7.17 -11.80 8.41
C ASN A 55 -7.06 -11.91 6.87
N ASP A 56 -6.49 -10.89 6.22
CA ASP A 56 -6.40 -10.70 4.78
C ASP A 56 -4.95 -10.49 4.30
N ASP A 57 -4.00 -11.10 4.99
CA ASP A 57 -2.57 -11.00 4.68
C ASP A 57 -2.19 -11.54 3.29
N GLU A 58 -3.05 -12.38 2.70
CA GLU A 58 -2.91 -12.89 1.34
C GLU A 58 -2.86 -11.78 0.28
N GLU A 59 -3.58 -10.66 0.46
CA GLU A 59 -3.59 -9.55 -0.51
C GLU A 59 -2.23 -8.84 -0.55
N LEU A 60 -1.64 -8.57 0.61
CA LEU A 60 -0.30 -7.99 0.72
C LEU A 60 0.75 -8.94 0.10
N LYS A 61 0.69 -10.23 0.47
CA LYS A 61 1.61 -11.24 -0.06
C LYS A 61 1.50 -11.32 -1.58
N TRP A 62 0.28 -11.36 -2.10
CA TRP A 62 0.03 -11.40 -3.53
C TRP A 62 0.62 -10.18 -4.23
N GLY A 63 0.36 -8.98 -3.71
CA GLY A 63 0.83 -7.73 -4.32
C GLY A 63 2.35 -7.66 -4.43
N ILE A 64 3.06 -8.05 -3.36
CA ILE A 64 4.53 -8.10 -3.35
C ILE A 64 5.05 -9.18 -4.30
N VAL A 65 4.51 -10.40 -4.23
CA VAL A 65 4.99 -11.53 -5.04
C VAL A 65 4.77 -11.29 -6.52
N GLU A 66 3.56 -10.91 -6.93
CA GLU A 66 3.25 -10.70 -8.34
C GLU A 66 3.93 -9.44 -8.90
N GLY A 67 4.05 -8.36 -8.11
CA GLY A 67 4.76 -7.15 -8.53
C GLY A 67 6.26 -7.32 -8.76
N VAL A 68 6.89 -8.32 -8.14
CA VAL A 68 8.29 -8.70 -8.44
C VAL A 68 8.33 -9.73 -9.58
N LYS A 69 7.43 -10.71 -9.56
CA LYS A 69 7.36 -11.78 -10.58
C LYS A 69 7.09 -11.24 -11.98
N ILE A 70 6.25 -10.22 -12.13
CA ILE A 70 5.93 -9.63 -13.43
C ILE A 70 7.17 -9.09 -14.14
N ILE A 71 8.18 -8.61 -13.39
CA ILE A 71 9.44 -8.15 -13.97
C ILE A 71 10.08 -9.30 -14.75
N ARG A 72 10.12 -10.50 -14.16
CA ARG A 72 10.70 -11.70 -14.76
C ARG A 72 9.90 -12.26 -15.93
N THR A 73 8.58 -12.17 -15.89
CA THR A 73 7.69 -12.84 -16.85
C THR A 73 7.25 -11.95 -18.00
N ASN A 74 7.44 -10.64 -17.90
CA ASN A 74 7.11 -9.72 -18.98
C ASN A 74 8.28 -9.65 -19.98
N ASP A 75 8.25 -10.52 -20.99
CA ASP A 75 9.29 -10.61 -22.03
C ASP A 75 9.52 -9.28 -22.76
N SER A 76 8.49 -8.44 -22.85
CA SER A 76 8.60 -7.13 -23.51
C SER A 76 9.35 -6.10 -22.67
N LEU A 77 9.38 -6.28 -21.34
CA LEU A 77 9.92 -5.32 -20.39
C LEU A 77 11.44 -5.15 -20.54
N ALA A 78 12.18 -6.24 -20.75
CA ALA A 78 13.63 -6.19 -20.89
C ALA A 78 14.10 -5.24 -22.00
N SER A 79 13.33 -5.15 -23.09
CA SER A 79 13.63 -4.22 -24.20
C SER A 79 13.45 -2.74 -23.84
N GLN A 80 12.65 -2.44 -22.82
CA GLN A 80 12.34 -1.06 -22.40
C GLN A 80 13.41 -0.45 -21.50
N PHE A 81 14.31 -1.24 -20.92
CA PHE A 81 15.39 -0.77 -20.03
C PHE A 81 16.66 -0.34 -20.78
N GLY A 82 16.62 -0.34 -22.12
CA GLY A 82 17.71 0.11 -23.00
C GLY A 82 18.87 -0.88 -23.15
N SER A 83 19.13 -1.70 -22.12
CA SER A 83 20.10 -2.80 -22.21
C SER A 83 19.70 -3.97 -21.31
N VAL A 84 20.16 -5.17 -21.68
CA VAL A 84 19.99 -6.39 -20.86
C VAL A 84 20.66 -6.25 -19.49
N SER A 85 21.80 -5.55 -19.43
CA SER A 85 22.52 -5.30 -18.18
C SER A 85 21.71 -4.42 -17.23
N ASN A 86 21.10 -3.35 -17.74
CA ASN A 86 20.28 -2.44 -16.93
C ASN A 86 19.04 -3.15 -16.38
N TYR A 87 18.39 -3.96 -17.22
CA TYR A 87 17.24 -4.76 -16.82
C TYR A 87 17.63 -5.77 -15.72
N ALA A 88 18.75 -6.48 -15.89
CA ALA A 88 19.24 -7.43 -14.89
C ALA A 88 19.58 -6.75 -13.56
N ALA A 89 20.29 -5.61 -13.61
CA ALA A 89 20.62 -4.82 -12.42
C ALA A 89 19.36 -4.29 -11.70
N PHE A 90 18.35 -3.84 -12.45
CA PHE A 90 17.08 -3.41 -11.88
C PHE A 90 16.34 -4.56 -11.20
N LEU A 91 16.20 -5.72 -11.87
CA LEU A 91 15.56 -6.90 -11.30
C LEU A 91 16.25 -7.35 -10.01
N GLU A 92 17.59 -7.46 -10.04
CA GLU A 92 18.37 -7.85 -8.87
C GLU A 92 18.18 -6.85 -7.72
N ALA A 93 18.18 -5.55 -8.01
CA ALA A 93 17.94 -4.53 -6.99
C ALA A 93 16.54 -4.59 -6.39
N VAL A 94 15.49 -4.85 -7.19
CA VAL A 94 14.12 -5.03 -6.68
C VAL A 94 14.01 -6.27 -5.80
N GLU A 95 14.67 -7.36 -6.17
CA GLU A 95 14.68 -8.59 -5.37
C GLU A 95 15.44 -8.42 -4.05
N ASN A 96 16.57 -7.72 -4.07
CA ASN A 96 17.30 -7.36 -2.86
C ASN A 96 16.46 -6.45 -1.95
N ALA A 97 15.73 -5.48 -2.50
CA ALA A 97 14.79 -4.65 -1.74
C ALA A 97 13.68 -5.52 -1.11
N ARG A 98 13.10 -6.46 -1.87
CA ARG A 98 12.13 -7.43 -1.34
C ARG A 98 12.70 -8.29 -0.22
N ASP A 99 13.92 -8.80 -0.35
CA ASP A 99 14.46 -9.72 0.65
C ASP A 99 14.90 -8.99 1.92
N SER A 100 15.38 -7.75 1.77
CA SER A 100 15.75 -6.90 2.90
C SER A 100 14.55 -6.32 3.65
N GLU A 101 13.48 -5.92 2.95
CA GLU A 101 12.31 -5.24 3.54
C GLU A 101 11.04 -6.10 3.63
N GLY A 102 10.91 -7.13 2.80
CA GLY A 102 9.70 -7.96 2.65
C GLY A 102 9.66 -9.19 3.57
N SER A 103 10.70 -9.42 4.37
CA SER A 103 10.65 -10.45 5.43
C SER A 103 9.82 -9.96 6.63
N THR A 104 9.21 -10.89 7.38
CA THR A 104 8.35 -10.61 8.55
C THR A 104 9.00 -9.76 9.64
N ASN A 105 10.32 -9.57 9.60
CA ASN A 105 11.08 -8.80 10.59
C ASN A 105 11.51 -7.42 10.07
N ALA A 106 11.25 -7.09 8.81
CA ALA A 106 11.71 -5.85 8.18
C ALA A 106 10.60 -4.91 7.71
N LEU A 107 9.36 -5.43 7.62
CA LEU A 107 8.18 -4.62 7.35
C LEU A 107 7.79 -3.86 8.63
N ASP A 108 8.46 -2.74 8.88
CA ASP A 108 8.11 -1.79 9.94
C ASP A 108 6.86 -0.99 9.52
N THR A 109 5.74 -1.70 9.42
CA THR A 109 4.46 -1.17 9.01
C THR A 109 3.41 -1.85 9.86
N TYR A 110 2.56 -1.04 10.48
CA TYR A 110 1.46 -1.51 11.30
C TYR A 110 0.17 -0.89 10.80
N VAL A 111 -0.90 -1.69 10.76
CA VAL A 111 -2.18 -1.31 10.17
C VAL A 111 -3.29 -1.47 11.20
N ALA A 112 -4.21 -0.51 11.18
CA ALA A 112 -5.54 -0.64 11.78
C ALA A 112 -6.59 -0.40 10.70
N CYS A 113 -7.62 -1.25 10.67
CA CYS A 113 -8.68 -1.17 9.66
C CYS A 113 -9.92 -0.49 10.20
N PHE A 114 -10.52 0.32 9.31
CA PHE A 114 -11.75 1.03 9.55
C PHE A 114 -12.64 0.94 8.31
N CYS A 115 -13.94 1.10 8.51
CA CYS A 115 -14.91 1.26 7.43
C CYS A 115 -15.42 2.69 7.41
N GLN A 116 -15.63 3.26 6.22
CA GLN A 116 -16.37 4.51 6.14
C GLN A 116 -17.78 4.31 6.69
N HIS A 117 -18.25 5.29 7.45
CA HIS A 117 -19.55 5.27 8.09
C HIS A 117 -20.34 6.52 7.70
N GLN A 118 -21.63 6.36 7.44
CA GLN A 118 -22.51 7.48 7.13
C GLN A 118 -23.08 8.07 8.41
N LYS A 119 -23.29 9.38 8.45
CA LYS A 119 -23.73 10.08 9.68
C LYS A 119 -25.10 9.62 10.18
N ASP A 120 -25.96 9.19 9.26
CA ASP A 120 -27.32 8.73 9.51
C ASP A 120 -27.44 7.20 9.58
N ASP A 121 -26.36 6.47 9.33
CA ASP A 121 -26.30 5.01 9.46
C ASP A 121 -26.29 4.63 10.94
N ARG A 122 -27.33 3.92 11.39
CA ARG A 122 -27.45 3.43 12.77
C ARG A 122 -27.16 1.95 12.90
N ASP A 123 -27.13 1.23 11.78
CA ASP A 123 -27.06 -0.22 11.75
C ASP A 123 -25.64 -0.70 11.45
N GLY A 124 -24.85 0.08 10.71
CA GLY A 124 -23.51 -0.30 10.29
C GLY A 124 -23.51 -1.36 9.18
N LEU A 125 -22.33 -1.93 8.93
CA LEU A 125 -22.12 -2.90 7.87
C LEU A 125 -22.35 -4.33 8.36
N LEU A 126 -23.34 -5.02 7.78
CA LEU A 126 -23.66 -6.41 8.12
C LEU A 126 -22.46 -7.37 7.96
N SER A 127 -21.62 -7.16 6.94
CA SER A 127 -20.41 -7.95 6.74
C SER A 127 -19.44 -7.81 7.91
N MET A 128 -19.29 -6.60 8.44
CA MET A 128 -18.42 -6.34 9.58
C MET A 128 -18.98 -6.91 10.87
N TRP A 129 -20.30 -6.85 11.08
CA TRP A 129 -20.92 -7.53 12.21
C TRP A 129 -20.74 -9.04 12.20
N ARG A 130 -20.81 -9.66 11.02
CA ARG A 130 -20.55 -11.11 10.90
C ARG A 130 -19.11 -11.48 11.23
N ALA A 131 -18.15 -10.65 10.82
CA ALA A 131 -16.73 -10.94 11.02
C ALA A 131 -16.22 -10.53 12.42
N TYR A 132 -16.66 -9.38 12.92
CA TYR A 132 -16.09 -8.71 14.10
C TYR A 132 -17.12 -8.42 15.20
N GLY A 133 -18.39 -8.74 14.98
CA GLY A 133 -19.48 -8.53 15.96
C GLY A 133 -19.49 -9.51 17.13
N ALA A 134 -18.52 -10.43 17.21
CA ALA A 134 -18.32 -11.36 18.32
C ALA A 134 -19.63 -12.05 18.76
N ASP A 135 -20.38 -12.60 17.81
CA ASP A 135 -21.67 -13.28 18.03
C ASP A 135 -22.70 -12.47 18.84
N GLY A 136 -22.70 -11.15 18.65
CA GLY A 136 -23.60 -10.21 19.34
C GLY A 136 -22.99 -9.50 20.55
N GLY A 137 -21.74 -9.82 20.91
CA GLY A 137 -20.98 -9.13 21.96
C GLY A 137 -20.03 -8.02 21.45
N GLY A 138 -20.04 -7.74 20.15
CA GLY A 138 -19.20 -6.73 19.53
C GLY A 138 -19.81 -5.33 19.54
N VAL A 139 -18.98 -4.36 19.19
CA VAL A 139 -19.33 -2.93 19.11
C VAL A 139 -18.71 -2.30 17.87
N ALA A 140 -19.24 -1.15 17.46
CA ALA A 140 -18.65 -0.30 16.44
C ALA A 140 -18.32 1.06 17.07
N ILE A 141 -17.04 1.44 17.06
CA ILE A 141 -16.58 2.75 17.53
C ILE A 141 -16.46 3.66 16.32
N VAL A 142 -17.21 4.76 16.29
CA VAL A 142 -17.20 5.71 15.17
C VAL A 142 -16.32 6.91 15.51
N PHE A 143 -15.25 7.10 14.74
CA PHE A 143 -14.32 8.21 14.85
C PHE A 143 -14.68 9.32 13.88
N ASP A 144 -14.72 10.56 14.39
CA ASP A 144 -14.82 11.77 13.56
C ASP A 144 -13.43 12.24 13.16
N THR A 145 -13.00 11.95 11.93
CA THR A 145 -11.67 12.33 11.44
C THR A 145 -11.50 13.85 11.28
N ASN A 146 -12.57 14.66 11.40
CA ASN A 146 -12.45 16.12 11.55
C ASN A 146 -11.77 16.54 12.85
N LYS A 147 -11.64 15.62 13.82
CA LYS A 147 -10.95 15.86 15.09
C LYS A 147 -9.48 15.46 15.07
N LEU A 148 -9.02 14.79 14.02
CA LEU A 148 -7.61 14.43 13.87
C LEU A 148 -6.79 15.67 13.52
N LEU A 149 -5.68 15.84 14.21
CA LEU A 149 -4.68 16.84 13.87
C LEU A 149 -3.83 16.31 12.72
N GLU A 150 -3.56 17.20 11.77
CA GLU A 150 -2.60 16.94 10.71
C GLU A 150 -1.20 17.24 11.26
N ASP A 151 -0.27 16.36 10.96
CA ASP A 151 1.12 16.44 11.40
C ASP A 151 1.99 15.90 10.25
N ASP A 152 2.65 16.82 9.54
CA ASP A 152 3.50 16.49 8.38
C ASP A 152 4.72 15.65 8.77
N ASP A 153 5.12 15.69 10.05
CA ASP A 153 6.23 14.89 10.58
C ASP A 153 5.77 13.49 11.05
N SER A 154 4.46 13.22 11.02
CA SER A 154 3.90 11.94 11.44
C SER A 154 3.98 10.88 10.33
N PRO A 155 4.40 9.63 10.64
CA PRO A 155 4.38 8.54 9.67
C PRO A 155 2.96 7.98 9.42
N LEU A 156 1.93 8.55 10.06
CA LEU A 156 0.56 8.06 9.99
C LEU A 156 -0.07 8.38 8.63
N ILE A 157 -0.51 7.32 7.93
CA ILE A 157 -1.23 7.45 6.67
C ILE A 157 -2.66 6.93 6.85
N ILE A 158 -3.63 7.76 6.48
CA ILE A 158 -5.06 7.41 6.47
C ILE A 158 -5.57 7.52 5.04
N ALA A 159 -5.78 6.39 4.39
CA ALA A 159 -6.28 6.32 3.03
C ALA A 159 -7.30 5.19 2.86
N PRO A 160 -8.30 5.36 1.97
CA PRO A 160 -9.19 4.28 1.60
C PRO A 160 -8.43 3.16 0.90
N VAL A 161 -8.88 1.92 1.13
CA VAL A 161 -8.47 0.77 0.36
C VAL A 161 -9.20 0.76 -0.98
N ARG A 162 -8.47 0.59 -2.07
CA ARG A 162 -9.02 0.45 -3.42
C ARG A 162 -9.32 -1.02 -3.72
N TYR A 163 -10.53 -1.29 -4.19
CA TYR A 163 -10.89 -2.59 -4.72
C TYR A 163 -10.64 -2.60 -6.22
N ALA A 164 -9.92 -3.61 -6.71
CA ALA A 164 -9.52 -3.72 -8.12
C ALA A 164 -9.55 -5.17 -8.60
N THR A 165 -9.83 -5.39 -9.88
CA THR A 165 -9.73 -6.73 -10.47
C THR A 165 -8.27 -7.14 -10.64
N THR A 166 -8.03 -8.43 -10.86
CA THR A 166 -6.68 -8.93 -11.15
C THR A 166 -6.03 -8.20 -12.33
N GLU A 167 -6.80 -7.96 -13.40
CA GLU A 167 -6.35 -7.26 -14.60
C GLU A 167 -5.96 -5.80 -14.30
N GLU A 168 -6.76 -5.08 -13.52
CA GLU A 168 -6.47 -3.70 -13.13
C GLU A 168 -5.19 -3.60 -12.28
N ARG A 169 -4.96 -4.58 -11.40
CA ARG A 169 -3.75 -4.63 -10.58
C ARG A 169 -2.49 -4.90 -11.40
N TYR A 170 -2.56 -5.82 -12.36
CA TYR A 170 -1.45 -6.03 -13.30
C TYR A 170 -1.21 -4.81 -14.19
N ALA A 171 -2.28 -4.16 -14.67
CA ALA A 171 -2.17 -2.95 -15.46
C ALA A 171 -1.47 -1.81 -14.68
N TRP A 172 -1.73 -1.71 -13.37
CA TRP A 172 -1.02 -0.78 -12.50
C TRP A 172 0.48 -1.14 -12.39
N MET A 173 0.82 -2.42 -12.23
CA MET A 173 2.22 -2.86 -12.16
C MET A 173 2.97 -2.57 -13.47
N ASP A 174 2.36 -2.86 -14.62
CA ASP A 174 2.92 -2.54 -15.95
C ASP A 174 3.13 -1.04 -16.12
N TRP A 175 2.17 -0.22 -15.70
CA TRP A 175 2.30 1.24 -15.72
C TRP A 175 3.47 1.72 -14.85
N ALA A 176 3.57 1.25 -13.60
CA ALA A 176 4.65 1.61 -12.69
C ALA A 176 6.02 1.21 -13.24
N LEU A 177 6.14 0.01 -13.82
CA LEU A 177 7.36 -0.46 -14.45
C LEU A 177 7.72 0.34 -15.71
N SER A 178 6.74 0.85 -16.45
CA SER A 178 6.98 1.74 -17.59
C SER A 178 7.59 3.09 -17.18
N ILE A 179 7.29 3.57 -15.97
CA ILE A 179 7.91 4.77 -15.40
C ILE A 179 9.36 4.47 -15.04
N CYS A 180 9.60 3.34 -14.39
CA CYS A 180 10.93 2.90 -14.00
C CYS A 180 11.85 2.68 -15.21
N SER A 181 11.35 2.02 -16.26
CA SER A 181 12.14 1.76 -17.47
C SER A 181 12.53 3.06 -18.20
N LYS A 182 11.62 4.06 -18.24
CA LYS A 182 11.92 5.41 -18.74
C LYS A 182 12.97 6.13 -17.90
N ALA A 183 12.91 6.03 -16.57
CA ALA A 183 13.89 6.63 -15.70
C ALA A 183 15.29 6.00 -15.89
N VAL A 184 15.36 4.67 -15.93
CA VAL A 184 16.62 3.94 -16.14
C VAL A 184 17.23 4.23 -17.51
N THR A 185 16.41 4.27 -18.56
CA THR A 185 16.90 4.66 -19.91
C THR A 185 17.33 6.12 -19.97
N GLY A 186 16.68 7.00 -19.20
CA GLY A 186 17.02 8.41 -19.08
C GLY A 186 18.43 8.67 -18.55
N PHE A 187 19.02 7.75 -17.78
CA PHE A 187 20.42 7.86 -17.35
C PHE A 187 21.42 7.76 -18.51
N GLY A 188 21.05 7.06 -19.60
CA GLY A 188 21.89 6.88 -20.77
C GLY A 188 23.30 6.34 -20.42
N PRO A 189 24.39 6.98 -20.89
CA PRO A 189 25.75 6.56 -20.58
C PRO A 189 26.14 6.63 -19.09
N ASN A 190 25.39 7.36 -18.27
CA ASN A 190 25.67 7.52 -16.84
C ASN A 190 25.00 6.44 -15.97
N ALA A 191 24.23 5.54 -16.59
CA ALA A 191 23.58 4.43 -15.89
C ALA A 191 24.60 3.59 -15.13
N ASN A 192 24.36 3.41 -13.84
CA ASN A 192 25.17 2.59 -12.95
C ASN A 192 24.29 1.94 -11.88
N ASP A 193 24.82 0.93 -11.20
CA ASP A 193 24.08 0.11 -10.23
C ASP A 193 23.48 0.95 -9.10
N VAL A 194 24.12 2.05 -8.69
CA VAL A 194 23.60 2.95 -7.64
C VAL A 194 22.34 3.66 -8.15
N SER A 195 22.42 4.31 -9.31
CA SER A 195 21.28 5.02 -9.89
C SER A 195 20.10 4.09 -10.21
N ILE A 196 20.38 2.89 -10.73
CA ILE A 196 19.35 1.87 -11.02
C ILE A 196 18.74 1.33 -9.72
N GLY A 197 19.58 1.09 -8.70
CA GLY A 197 19.14 0.65 -7.38
C GLY A 197 18.21 1.65 -6.70
N GLN A 198 18.43 2.96 -6.89
CA GLN A 198 17.52 3.99 -6.38
C GLN A 198 16.14 3.93 -7.05
N ILE A 199 16.08 3.71 -8.38
CA ILE A 199 14.81 3.51 -9.09
C ILE A 199 14.11 2.23 -8.64
N ALA A 200 14.85 1.14 -8.46
CA ALA A 200 14.33 -0.13 -7.96
C ALA A 200 13.75 0.00 -6.55
N SER A 201 14.43 0.72 -5.65
CA SER A 201 13.96 1.01 -4.30
C SER A 201 12.67 1.85 -4.32
N ALA A 202 12.61 2.90 -5.16
CA ALA A 202 11.40 3.71 -5.32
C ALA A 202 10.21 2.88 -5.83
N TYR A 203 10.43 2.00 -6.81
CA TYR A 203 9.41 1.06 -7.29
C TYR A 203 8.92 0.14 -6.18
N PHE A 204 9.85 -0.50 -5.46
CA PHE A 204 9.50 -1.47 -4.43
C PHE A 204 8.74 -0.81 -3.26
N GLN A 205 9.16 0.39 -2.85
CA GLN A 205 8.43 1.18 -1.86
C GLN A 205 7.00 1.45 -2.33
N ARG A 206 6.82 1.95 -3.56
CA ARG A 206 5.47 2.23 -4.10
C ARG A 206 4.62 0.96 -4.23
N LEU A 207 5.23 -0.16 -4.62
CA LEU A 207 4.58 -1.47 -4.71
C LEU A 207 4.06 -1.95 -3.34
N ARG A 208 4.81 -1.73 -2.26
CA ARG A 208 4.35 -2.03 -0.89
C ARG A 208 3.09 -1.24 -0.54
N TYR A 209 3.08 0.06 -0.79
CA TYR A 209 1.89 0.89 -0.57
C TYR A 209 0.71 0.43 -1.41
N PHE A 210 0.95 0.10 -2.69
CA PHE A 210 -0.08 -0.47 -3.54
C PHE A 210 -0.65 -1.76 -2.95
N ALA A 211 0.20 -2.67 -2.48
CA ALA A 211 -0.22 -3.94 -1.89
C ALA A 211 -0.98 -3.79 -0.57
N ILE A 212 -0.65 -2.78 0.25
CA ILE A 212 -1.37 -2.48 1.50
C ILE A 212 -2.75 -1.84 1.22
N PHE A 213 -2.82 -0.93 0.24
CA PHE A 213 -4.01 -0.15 -0.05
C PHE A 213 -4.86 -0.71 -1.20
N THR A 214 -4.63 -1.95 -1.63
CA THR A 214 -5.42 -2.60 -2.69
C THR A 214 -5.92 -3.96 -2.25
N LYS A 215 -7.18 -4.26 -2.57
CA LYS A 215 -7.81 -5.57 -2.41
C LYS A 215 -8.39 -6.07 -3.72
N HIS A 216 -8.49 -7.37 -3.88
CA HIS A 216 -9.21 -7.93 -5.01
C HIS A 216 -10.70 -7.55 -4.93
N ALA A 217 -11.32 -7.23 -6.06
CA ALA A 217 -12.71 -6.78 -6.12
C ALA A 217 -13.75 -7.82 -5.63
N ALA A 218 -13.35 -9.08 -5.48
CA ALA A 218 -14.20 -10.15 -4.97
C ALA A 218 -14.14 -10.34 -3.44
N PHE A 219 -13.32 -9.55 -2.75
CA PHE A 219 -13.21 -9.51 -1.29
C PHE A 219 -14.41 -8.78 -0.67
#